data_AF-A0AAU9C5W8-F1
#
_entry.id   AF-A0AAU9C5W8-F1
#
_cell.length_a   1.000
_cell.length_b   1.000
_cell.length_c   1.000
_cell.angle_alpha   90.00
_cell.angle_beta   90.00
_cell.angle_gamma   90.00
#
_symmetry.space_group_name_H-M   'P 1'
#
loop_
_entity.id
_entity.type
_entity.pdbx_description
1 polymer ?
#
loop_
_entity_poly.entity_id
_entity_poly.type
_entity_poly.pdbx_seq_one_letter_code
_entity_poly.pdbx_strand_id
1 'polypeptide(L)'
;MHVPIEIYQLLEDRLGREEAKKVAESIEVSLAHLEERSREIAAQRKLEAKEELKHELRNELATKEDLANLRTELKEDIANVRTELKEDIANLRTDVIRMEARLERKFTILWLITLFTIVFLNQNALHFLARLLGLLK
;
A
#
# COMPACT_ATOMS: atom_id res chain seq x y z
N MET A 1 -50.56 -29.09 -8.14
CA MET A 1 -50.51 -30.44 -7.49
C MET A 1 -51.92 -30.96 -7.32
N HIS A 2 -52.12 -32.28 -7.36
CA HIS A 2 -53.43 -32.89 -7.18
C HIS A 2 -53.47 -33.65 -5.86
N VAL A 3 -54.64 -33.78 -5.24
CA VAL A 3 -54.80 -34.61 -4.05
C VAL A 3 -54.48 -36.07 -4.43
N PRO A 4 -53.62 -36.77 -3.67
CA PRO A 4 -53.37 -38.20 -3.91
C PRO A 4 -54.67 -39.00 -3.89
N ILE A 5 -54.78 -39.97 -4.79
CA ILE A 5 -56.01 -40.78 -4.96
C ILE A 5 -56.47 -41.42 -3.64
N GLU A 6 -55.52 -41.81 -2.79
CA GLU A 6 -55.74 -42.40 -1.46
C GLU A 6 -56.46 -41.42 -0.51
N ILE A 7 -56.06 -40.15 -0.53
CA ILE A 7 -56.68 -39.10 0.29
C ILE A 7 -58.07 -38.76 -0.26
N TYR A 8 -58.22 -38.72 -1.58
CA TYR A 8 -59.53 -38.48 -2.21
C TYR A 8 -60.53 -39.59 -1.87
N GLN A 9 -60.14 -40.86 -1.96
CA GLN A 9 -60.97 -42.01 -1.61
C GLN A 9 -61.40 -41.98 -0.14
N LEU A 10 -60.48 -41.66 0.77
CA LEU A 10 -60.80 -41.52 2.20
C LEU A 10 -61.82 -40.40 2.46
N LEU A 11 -61.74 -39.28 1.72
CA LEU A 11 -62.71 -38.20 1.79
C LEU A 11 -64.07 -38.64 1.25
N GLU A 12 -64.09 -39.36 0.12
CA GLU A 12 -65.31 -39.88 -0.49
C GLU A 12 -66.04 -40.87 0.43
N ASP A 13 -65.31 -41.79 1.08
CA ASP A 13 -65.83 -42.78 2.03
C ASP A 13 -66.44 -42.13 3.29
N ARG A 14 -65.94 -40.96 3.71
CA ARG A 14 -66.37 -40.29 4.95
C ARG A 14 -67.42 -39.20 4.75
N LEU A 15 -67.36 -38.48 3.64
CA LEU A 15 -68.13 -37.25 3.42
C LEU A 15 -69.17 -37.38 2.30
N GLY A 16 -69.05 -38.39 1.44
CA GLY A 16 -69.80 -38.47 0.19
C GLY A 16 -69.08 -37.74 -0.95
N ARG A 17 -69.39 -38.15 -2.19
CA ARG A 17 -68.63 -37.77 -3.39
C ARG A 17 -68.59 -36.26 -3.68
N GLU A 18 -69.68 -35.54 -3.46
CA GLU A 18 -69.77 -34.10 -3.75
C GLU A 18 -68.98 -33.26 -2.73
N GLU A 19 -69.09 -33.59 -1.45
CA GLU A 19 -68.38 -32.95 -0.36
C GLU A 19 -66.89 -33.26 -0.43
N ALA A 20 -66.52 -34.50 -0.72
CA ALA A 20 -65.13 -34.91 -0.95
C ALA A 20 -64.49 -34.14 -2.11
N LYS A 21 -65.23 -33.95 -3.21
CA LYS A 21 -64.76 -33.16 -4.34
C LYS A 21 -64.50 -31.70 -3.97
N LYS A 22 -65.42 -31.05 -3.25
CA LYS A 22 -65.25 -29.66 -2.79
C LYS A 22 -64.05 -29.50 -1.85
N VAL A 23 -63.86 -30.45 -0.94
CA VAL A 23 -62.71 -30.45 -0.02
C VAL A 23 -61.40 -30.68 -0.79
N ALA A 24 -61.37 -31.62 -1.73
CA ALA A 24 -60.20 -31.88 -2.57
C ALA A 24 -59.83 -30.65 -3.41
N GLU A 25 -60.81 -30.00 -4.06
CA GLU A 25 -60.59 -28.75 -4.81
C GLU A 25 -60.03 -27.63 -3.89
N SER A 26 -60.57 -27.48 -2.68
CA SER A 26 -60.05 -26.49 -1.72
C SER A 26 -58.61 -26.81 -1.27
N ILE A 27 -58.26 -28.08 -1.11
CA ILE A 27 -56.91 -28.53 -0.78
C ILE A 27 -55.97 -28.25 -1.96
N GLU A 28 -56.37 -28.55 -3.19
CA GLU A 28 -55.56 -28.31 -4.40
C GLU A 28 -55.26 -26.83 -4.61
N VAL A 29 -56.27 -25.96 -4.44
CA VAL A 29 -56.09 -24.51 -4.47
C VAL A 29 -55.11 -24.06 -3.37
N SER A 30 -55.24 -24.59 -2.17
CA SER A 30 -54.34 -24.26 -1.05
C SER A 30 -52.90 -24.74 -1.32
N LEU A 31 -52.72 -25.93 -1.88
CA LEU A 31 -51.41 -26.48 -2.25
C LEU A 31 -50.76 -25.68 -3.37
N ALA A 32 -51.53 -25.22 -4.36
CA ALA A 32 -51.02 -24.36 -5.42
C ALA A 32 -50.50 -23.02 -4.85
N HIS A 33 -51.25 -22.41 -3.94
CA HIS A 33 -50.83 -21.17 -3.30
C HIS A 33 -49.61 -21.36 -2.38
N LEU A 34 -49.51 -22.49 -1.68
CA LEU A 34 -48.32 -22.85 -0.89
C LEU A 34 -47.09 -23.06 -1.77
N GLU A 35 -47.23 -23.69 -2.93
CA GLU A 35 -46.14 -23.88 -3.89
C GLU A 35 -45.65 -22.54 -4.46
N GLU A 36 -46.58 -21.67 -4.86
CA GLU A 36 -46.28 -20.31 -5.31
C GLU A 36 -45.53 -19.52 -4.24
N ARG A 37 -46.08 -19.47 -3.02
CA ARG A 37 -45.43 -18.81 -1.87
C ARG A 37 -44.07 -19.40 -1.54
N SER A 38 -43.89 -20.73 -1.65
CA SER A 38 -42.60 -21.38 -1.45
C SER A 38 -41.58 -20.94 -2.50
N ARG A 39 -41.99 -20.81 -3.76
CA ARG A 39 -41.13 -20.32 -4.85
C ARG A 39 -40.75 -18.85 -4.62
N GLU A 40 -41.71 -18.02 -4.23
CA GLU A 40 -41.48 -16.61 -3.89
C GLU A 40 -40.49 -16.46 -2.73
N ILE A 41 -40.68 -17.21 -1.64
CA ILE A 41 -39.77 -17.21 -0.49
C ILE A 41 -38.37 -17.65 -0.91
N ALA A 42 -38.24 -18.70 -1.72
CA ALA A 42 -36.94 -19.18 -2.18
C ALA A 42 -36.23 -18.13 -3.07
N ALA A 43 -36.97 -17.46 -3.95
CA ALA A 43 -36.44 -16.38 -4.79
C ALA A 43 -36.00 -15.18 -3.94
N GLN A 44 -36.83 -14.77 -2.98
CA GLN A 44 -36.56 -13.67 -2.06
C GLN A 44 -35.31 -13.94 -1.20
N ARG A 45 -35.22 -15.13 -0.58
CA ARG A 45 -34.05 -15.53 0.22
C ARG A 45 -32.76 -15.54 -0.59
N LYS A 46 -32.82 -16.01 -1.84
CA LYS A 46 -31.67 -16.00 -2.74
C LYS A 46 -31.21 -14.57 -3.06
N LEU A 47 -32.15 -13.63 -3.22
CA LEU A 47 -31.84 -12.23 -3.45
C LEU A 47 -31.21 -11.59 -2.20
N GLU A 48 -31.82 -11.80 -1.03
CA GLU A 48 -31.31 -11.31 0.27
C GLU A 48 -29.88 -11.80 0.52
N ALA A 49 -29.64 -13.11 0.42
CA ALA A 49 -28.31 -13.68 0.62
C ALA A 49 -27.28 -13.14 -0.37
N LYS A 50 -27.68 -12.85 -1.62
CA LYS A 50 -26.78 -12.28 -2.63
C LYS A 50 -26.40 -10.83 -2.29
N GLU A 51 -27.35 -10.02 -1.84
CA GLU A 51 -27.08 -8.64 -1.45
C GLU A 51 -26.27 -8.56 -0.15
N GLU A 52 -26.54 -9.44 0.82
CA GLU A 52 -25.76 -9.55 2.05
C GLU A 52 -24.30 -9.94 1.75
N LEU A 53 -24.08 -10.99 0.95
CA LEU A 53 -22.74 -11.39 0.51
C LEU A 53 -22.02 -10.27 -0.26
N LYS A 54 -22.73 -9.55 -1.12
CA LYS A 54 -22.16 -8.43 -1.88
C LYS A 54 -21.78 -7.27 -0.97
N HIS A 55 -22.57 -7.02 0.06
CA HIS A 55 -22.31 -5.99 1.06
C HIS A 55 -21.10 -6.34 1.92
N GLU A 56 -21.04 -7.57 2.46
CA GLU A 56 -19.89 -8.08 3.21
C GLU A 56 -18.61 -8.02 2.37
N LEU A 57 -18.64 -8.54 1.14
CA LEU A 57 -17.50 -8.55 0.24
C LEU A 57 -16.96 -7.14 -0.06
N ARG A 58 -17.86 -6.15 -0.17
CA ARG A 58 -17.47 -4.76 -0.44
C ARG A 58 -16.88 -4.07 0.80
N ASN A 59 -17.26 -4.50 2.01
CA ASN A 59 -16.78 -3.91 3.25
C ASN A 59 -15.48 -4.54 3.74
N GLU A 60 -15.27 -5.83 3.49
CA GLU A 60 -14.06 -6.54 3.93
C GLU A 60 -12.89 -6.41 2.94
N LEU A 61 -13.17 -6.23 1.64
CA LEU A 61 -12.12 -6.17 0.63
C LEU A 61 -11.73 -4.74 0.28
N ALA A 62 -10.41 -4.52 0.20
CA ALA A 62 -9.86 -3.30 -0.39
C ALA A 62 -10.32 -3.16 -1.84
N THR A 63 -10.79 -1.96 -2.18
CA THR A 63 -11.25 -1.65 -3.53
C THR A 63 -10.05 -1.43 -4.47
N LYS A 64 -10.33 -1.46 -5.77
CA LYS A 64 -9.31 -1.09 -6.78
C LYS A 64 -8.82 0.35 -6.61
N GLU A 65 -9.66 1.23 -6.08
CA GLU A 65 -9.33 2.61 -5.79
C GLU A 65 -8.37 2.71 -4.61
N ASP A 66 -8.66 1.99 -3.51
CA ASP A 66 -7.76 1.93 -2.34
C ASP A 66 -6.36 1.45 -2.74
N LEU A 67 -6.28 0.41 -3.57
CA LEU A 67 -5.00 -0.11 -4.08
C LEU A 67 -4.30 0.87 -5.02
N ALA A 68 -5.05 1.63 -5.83
CA ALA A 68 -4.48 2.65 -6.73
C ALA A 68 -3.94 3.85 -5.95
N ASN A 69 -4.65 4.26 -4.90
CA ASN A 69 -4.25 5.33 -3.98
C ASN A 69 -2.96 4.93 -3.25
N LEU A 70 -2.96 3.75 -2.62
CA LEU A 70 -1.78 3.22 -1.94
C LEU A 70 -0.55 3.11 -2.87
N ARG A 71 -0.76 2.67 -4.12
CA ARG A 71 0.33 2.61 -5.12
C ARG A 71 0.86 4.01 -5.48
N THR A 72 -0.01 5.02 -5.48
CA THR A 72 0.38 6.40 -5.78
C THR A 72 1.16 7.00 -4.62
N GLU A 73 0.67 6.84 -3.39
CA GLU A 73 1.36 7.24 -2.16
C GLU A 73 2.75 6.60 -2.07
N LEU A 74 2.86 5.29 -2.27
CA LEU A 74 4.15 4.60 -2.26
C LEU A 74 5.12 5.10 -3.33
N LYS A 75 4.62 5.50 -4.51
CA LYS A 75 5.48 6.08 -5.55
C LYS A 75 6.00 7.46 -5.16
N GLU A 76 5.15 8.26 -4.54
CA GLU A 76 5.50 9.58 -4.04
C GLU A 76 6.54 9.47 -2.92
N ASP A 77 6.32 8.60 -1.94
CA ASP A 77 7.28 8.33 -0.86
C ASP A 77 8.64 7.89 -1.40
N ILE A 78 8.65 6.96 -2.38
CA ILE A 78 9.89 6.52 -3.03
C ILE A 78 10.59 7.69 -3.75
N ALA A 79 9.83 8.57 -4.41
CA ALA A 79 10.39 9.74 -5.10
C ALA A 79 10.98 10.76 -4.11
N ASN A 80 10.30 10.98 -2.98
CA ASN A 80 10.73 11.86 -1.90
C ASN A 80 12.03 11.35 -1.27
N VAL A 81 12.07 10.08 -0.83
CA VAL A 81 13.28 9.46 -0.26
C VAL A 81 14.44 9.49 -1.27
N ARG A 82 14.18 9.27 -2.55
CA ARG A 82 15.22 9.35 -3.59
C ARG A 82 15.78 10.76 -3.75
N THR A 83 14.96 11.78 -3.55
CA THR A 83 15.36 13.19 -3.62
C THR A 83 16.19 13.56 -2.40
N GLU A 84 15.73 13.20 -1.20
CA GLU A 84 16.47 13.40 0.05
C GLU A 84 17.85 12.74 0.00
N LEU A 85 17.93 11.48 -0.43
CA LEU A 85 19.23 10.78 -0.55
C LEU A 85 20.17 11.44 -1.56
N LYS A 86 19.66 12.02 -2.66
CA LYS A 86 20.49 12.76 -3.62
C LYS A 86 21.05 14.03 -3.00
N GLU A 87 20.22 14.74 -2.22
CA GLU A 87 20.63 15.95 -1.51
C GLU A 87 21.70 15.63 -0.47
N ASP A 88 21.49 14.59 0.35
CA ASP A 88 22.45 14.12 1.34
C ASP A 88 23.79 13.73 0.70
N ILE A 89 23.77 13.00 -0.43
CA ILE A 89 24.99 12.67 -1.17
C ILE A 89 25.70 13.92 -1.69
N ALA A 90 24.97 14.92 -2.19
CA ALA A 90 25.54 16.17 -2.66
C ALA A 90 26.17 16.99 -1.52
N ASN A 91 25.50 17.02 -0.36
CA ASN A 91 26.00 17.65 0.86
C ASN A 91 27.28 16.96 1.34
N LEU A 92 27.28 15.62 1.44
CA LEU A 92 28.46 14.85 1.81
C LEU A 92 29.63 15.08 0.84
N ARG A 93 29.37 15.13 -0.47
CA ARG A 93 30.42 15.44 -1.47
C ARG A 93 31.01 16.82 -1.25
N THR A 94 30.17 17.81 -0.94
CA THR A 94 30.61 19.17 -0.63
C THR A 94 31.46 19.22 0.63
N ASP A 95 31.07 18.48 1.67
CA ASP A 95 31.83 18.40 2.91
C ASP A 95 33.18 17.71 2.71
N VAL A 96 33.25 16.64 1.90
CA VAL A 96 34.51 16.00 1.53
C VAL A 96 35.44 16.97 0.81
N ILE A 97 34.97 17.70 -0.21
CA ILE A 97 35.76 18.72 -0.92
C ILE A 97 36.28 19.79 0.05
N ARG A 98 35.43 20.23 0.99
CA ARG A 98 35.81 21.21 2.00
C ARG A 98 36.88 20.66 2.95
N MET A 99 36.80 19.38 3.31
CA MET A 99 37.81 18.69 4.13
C MET A 99 39.14 18.55 3.38
N GLU A 100 39.12 18.17 2.11
CA GLU A 100 40.30 18.10 1.23
C GLU A 100 41.00 19.47 1.16
N ALA A 101 40.26 20.55 0.87
CA ALA A 101 40.82 21.90 0.82
C ALA A 101 41.41 22.38 2.17
N ARG A 102 40.79 21.97 3.30
CA ARG A 102 41.33 22.26 4.64
C ARG A 102 42.63 21.51 4.90
N LEU A 103 42.73 20.24 4.46
CA LEU A 103 43.94 19.44 4.57
C LEU A 103 45.07 20.00 3.71
N GLU A 104 44.79 20.34 2.45
CA GLU A 104 45.77 20.97 1.56
C GLU A 104 46.31 22.26 2.16
N ARG A 105 45.44 23.15 2.66
CA ARG A 105 45.86 24.40 3.31
C ARG A 105 46.78 24.13 4.50
N LYS A 106 46.42 23.19 5.37
CA LYS A 106 47.26 22.82 6.53
C LYS A 106 48.61 22.27 6.07
N PHE A 107 48.62 21.43 5.05
CA PHE A 107 49.85 20.87 4.49
C PHE A 107 50.74 21.98 3.89
N THR A 108 50.18 22.90 3.09
CA THR A 108 50.92 24.05 2.55
C THR A 108 51.55 24.90 3.66
N ILE A 109 50.80 25.21 4.73
CA ILE A 109 51.32 25.97 5.87
C ILE A 109 52.48 25.23 6.54
N LEU A 110 52.30 23.94 6.84
CA LEU A 110 53.36 23.11 7.44
C LEU A 110 54.60 23.03 6.55
N TRP A 111 54.41 22.91 5.24
CA TRP A 111 55.51 22.88 4.28
C TRP A 111 56.30 24.19 4.27
N LEU A 112 55.60 25.34 4.30
CA LEU A 112 56.24 26.67 4.39
C LEU A 112 57.01 26.86 5.71
N ILE A 113 56.43 26.45 6.85
CA ILE A 113 57.11 26.52 8.15
C ILE A 113 58.37 25.65 8.15
N THR A 114 58.28 24.44 7.59
CA THR A 114 59.41 23.51 7.49
C THR A 114 60.52 24.09 6.61
N LEU A 115 60.18 24.65 5.45
CA LEU A 115 61.13 25.33 4.56
C LEU A 115 61.80 26.51 5.27
N PHE A 116 61.02 27.37 5.92
CA PHE A 116 61.53 28.51 6.67
C PHE A 116 62.51 28.06 7.76
N THR A 117 62.16 27.01 8.51
CA THR A 117 63.00 26.45 9.57
C THR A 117 64.34 25.94 9.01
N ILE A 118 64.33 25.22 7.89
CA ILE A 118 65.57 24.73 7.24
C ILE A 118 66.47 25.89 6.82
N VAL A 119 65.90 26.94 6.20
CA VAL A 119 66.65 28.13 5.78
C VAL A 119 67.21 28.87 6.99
N PHE A 120 66.39 29.06 8.03
CA PHE A 120 66.76 29.82 9.23
C PHE A 120 67.85 29.13 10.07
N LEU A 121 67.87 27.79 10.13
CA LEU A 121 68.91 27.05 10.84
C LEU A 121 70.20 26.92 10.03
N ASN A 122 70.17 27.16 8.71
CA ASN A 122 71.33 27.08 7.85
C ASN A 122 72.06 28.43 7.76
N GLN A 123 73.13 28.60 8.54
CA GLN A 123 73.95 29.82 8.54
C GLN A 123 74.45 30.21 7.14
N ASN A 124 74.80 29.23 6.30
CA ASN A 124 75.23 29.49 4.92
C ASN A 124 74.09 30.07 4.06
N ALA A 125 72.85 29.60 4.29
CA ALA A 125 71.67 30.12 3.60
C ALA A 125 71.35 31.57 4.03
N LEU A 126 71.42 31.90 5.33
CA LEU A 126 71.27 33.28 5.78
C LEU A 126 72.36 34.20 5.25
N HIS A 127 73.63 33.76 5.28
CA HIS A 127 74.74 34.55 4.75
C HIS A 127 74.56 34.82 3.25
N PHE A 128 74.16 33.82 2.48
CA PHE A 128 73.82 33.98 1.07
C PHE A 128 72.68 34.99 0.86
N LEU A 129 71.59 34.89 1.64
CA LEU A 129 70.46 35.83 1.58
C LEU A 129 70.87 37.25 1.96
N ALA A 130 71.66 37.42 3.02
CA ALA A 130 72.15 38.73 3.45
C ALA A 130 73.07 39.37 2.40
N ARG A 131 73.91 38.57 1.72
CA ARG A 131 74.72 39.05 0.60
C ARG A 131 73.87 39.41 -0.62
N LEU A 132 72.87 38.59 -0.96
CA LEU A 132 71.94 38.84 -2.06
C LEU A 132 71.13 40.13 -1.85
N LEU A 133 70.74 40.41 -0.60
CA LEU A 133 70.03 41.64 -0.22
C LEU A 133 70.96 42.85 -0.01
N GLY A 134 72.27 42.70 -0.18
CA GLY A 134 73.25 43.79 -0.05
C GLY A 134 73.54 44.22 1.39
N LEU A 135 73.16 43.43 2.39
CA LEU A 135 73.37 43.70 3.82
C LEU A 135 74.79 43.33 4.29
N LEU A 136 75.51 42.52 3.52
CA LEU A 136 76.90 42.11 3.75
C LEU A 136 77.67 42.18 2.41
N LYS A 137 78.94 42.64 2.43
CA LYS A 137 79.83 42.65 1.25
C LYS A 137 80.48 41.29 1.01
#